data_AF-A0A6M0QTS6-F1
#
_entry.id   AF-A0A6M0QTS6-F1
#
_cell.length_a   1.000
_cell.length_b   1.000
_cell.length_c   1.000
_cell.angle_alpha   90.00
_cell.angle_beta   90.00
_cell.angle_gamma   90.00
#
_symmetry.space_group_name_H-M   'P 1'
#
loop_
_entity.id
_entity.type
_entity.pdbx_description
1 polymer ?
#
loop_
_entity_poly.entity_id
_entity_poly.type
_entity_poly.pdbx_seq_one_letter_code
_entity_poly.pdbx_strand_id
1 'polypeptide(L)'
;MFEGVNWLAVGLGFVLSFGFGWFYYGPKGFYPAWSASAGVRHQPGDPMGAAFGSLVVGLVLYSVFVGVMVARGMTGPLILGVIAFIVMGYSNNAFKKLGPASRAIDAGSWAASGVLMLLAQGLL
;
A
#
# COMPACT_ATOMS: atom_id res chain seq x y z
N MET A 1 -21.63 8.31 5.88
CA MET A 1 -20.50 7.58 5.26
C MET A 1 -19.91 6.54 6.21
N PHE A 2 -19.57 6.90 7.45
CA PHE A 2 -18.85 6.00 8.38
C PHE A 2 -19.71 5.08 9.26
N GLU A 3 -21.02 5.20 9.19
CA GLU A 3 -21.92 4.25 9.86
C GLU A 3 -21.66 2.82 9.37
N GLY A 4 -21.53 1.88 10.31
CA GLY A 4 -21.21 0.46 10.06
C GLY A 4 -19.72 0.15 9.91
N VAL A 5 -18.82 1.15 9.93
CA VAL A 5 -17.39 0.91 9.80
C VAL A 5 -16.82 0.30 11.09
N ASN A 6 -16.17 -0.87 10.96
CA ASN A 6 -15.40 -1.46 12.04
C ASN A 6 -14.03 -0.77 12.15
N TRP A 7 -13.91 0.20 13.07
CA TRP A 7 -12.68 0.96 13.27
C TRP A 7 -11.51 0.14 13.83
N LEU A 8 -11.79 -0.96 14.55
CA LEU A 8 -10.75 -1.89 14.97
C LEU A 8 -10.17 -2.64 13.76
N ALA A 9 -11.03 -3.09 12.84
CA ALA A 9 -10.59 -3.71 11.59
C ALA A 9 -9.80 -2.74 10.69
N VAL A 10 -10.19 -1.47 10.64
CA VAL A 10 -9.42 -0.41 9.96
C VAL A 10 -8.04 -0.24 10.63
N GLY A 11 -7.99 -0.08 11.95
CA GLY A 11 -6.74 0.04 12.68
C GLY A 11 -5.82 -1.17 12.48
N LEU A 12 -6.37 -2.37 12.57
CA LEU A 12 -5.63 -3.62 12.34
C LEU A 12 -5.11 -3.72 10.90
N GLY A 13 -5.94 -3.41 9.90
CA GLY A 13 -5.53 -3.41 8.50
C GLY A 13 -4.38 -2.46 8.20
N PHE A 14 -4.41 -1.26 8.79
CA PHE A 14 -3.30 -0.31 8.74
C PHE A 14 -2.02 -0.88 9.37
N VAL A 15 -2.09 -1.39 10.60
CA VAL A 15 -0.91 -1.91 11.32
C VAL A 15 -0.29 -3.09 10.57
N LEU A 16 -1.11 -4.03 10.09
CA LEU A 16 -0.64 -5.17 9.30
C LEU A 16 0.03 -4.73 8.00
N SER A 17 -0.55 -3.77 7.29
CA SER A 17 0.00 -3.27 6.02
C SER A 17 1.30 -2.50 6.23
N PHE A 18 1.38 -1.65 7.26
CA PHE A 18 2.59 -0.92 7.59
C PHE A 18 3.72 -1.86 8.02
N GLY A 19 3.43 -2.81 8.92
CA GLY A 19 4.39 -3.82 9.36
C GLY A 19 4.86 -4.73 8.21
N PHE A 20 3.95 -5.13 7.34
CA PHE A 20 4.29 -5.86 6.11
C PHE A 20 5.20 -5.02 5.20
N GLY A 21 4.90 -3.73 5.00
CA GLY A 21 5.72 -2.82 4.21
C GLY A 21 7.16 -2.74 4.71
N TRP A 22 7.36 -2.74 6.03
CA TRP A 22 8.70 -2.78 6.64
C TRP A 22 9.49 -4.03 6.23
N PHE A 23 8.84 -5.20 6.26
CA PHE A 23 9.46 -6.44 5.78
C PHE A 23 9.67 -6.43 4.26
N TYR A 24 8.65 -6.01 3.51
CA TYR A 24 8.61 -6.00 2.05
C TYR A 24 9.72 -5.13 1.44
N TYR A 25 9.96 -3.95 2.02
CA TYR A 25 11.05 -3.05 1.65
C TYR A 25 12.25 -3.15 2.61
N GLY A 26 12.39 -4.28 3.32
CA GLY A 26 13.54 -4.57 4.17
C GLY A 26 14.68 -5.28 3.42
N PRO A 27 15.87 -5.43 4.05
CA PRO A 27 17.03 -6.07 3.43
C PRO A 27 16.80 -7.53 2.99
N LYS A 28 15.91 -8.24 3.69
CA LYS A 28 15.51 -9.63 3.38
C LYS A 28 14.28 -9.72 2.46
N GLY A 29 13.65 -8.59 2.17
CA GLY A 29 12.51 -8.51 1.26
C GLY A 29 12.95 -8.13 -0.15
N PHE A 30 12.19 -7.24 -0.77
CA PHE A 30 12.38 -6.80 -2.15
C PHE A 30 13.30 -5.58 -2.29
N TYR A 31 13.77 -4.98 -1.19
CA TYR A 31 14.59 -3.76 -1.24
C TYR A 31 15.83 -3.87 -2.15
N PRO A 32 16.65 -4.94 -2.12
CA PRO A 32 17.82 -5.02 -2.99
C PRO A 32 17.46 -5.00 -4.48
N ALA A 33 16.42 -5.74 -4.88
CA ALA A 33 15.95 -5.79 -6.26
C ALA A 33 15.24 -4.49 -6.67
N TRP A 34 14.41 -3.94 -5.78
CA TRP A 34 13.68 -2.70 -5.98
C TRP A 34 14.65 -1.52 -6.17
N SER A 35 15.58 -1.32 -5.25
CA SER A 35 16.51 -0.18 -5.27
C SER A 35 17.44 -0.23 -6.48
N ALA A 36 17.97 -1.43 -6.82
CA ALA A 36 18.77 -1.63 -8.02
C ALA A 36 17.99 -1.33 -9.31
N SER A 37 16.74 -1.80 -9.40
CA SER A 37 15.87 -1.54 -10.55
C SER A 37 15.39 -0.10 -10.64
N ALA A 38 15.18 0.57 -9.50
CA ALA A 38 14.76 1.96 -9.44
C ALA A 38 15.93 2.93 -9.66
N GLY A 39 17.18 2.45 -9.56
CA GLY A 39 18.38 3.29 -9.66
C GLY A 39 18.55 4.23 -8.48
N VAL A 40 17.98 3.91 -7.32
CA VAL A 40 18.01 4.75 -6.11
C VAL A 40 18.98 4.20 -5.08
N ARG A 41 19.64 5.11 -4.35
CA ARG A 41 20.46 4.79 -3.18
C ARG A 41 20.11 5.78 -2.09
N HIS A 42 19.65 5.28 -0.95
CA HIS A 42 19.32 6.13 0.19
C HIS A 42 20.58 6.51 0.97
N GLN A 43 20.66 7.78 1.36
CA GLN A 43 21.77 8.32 2.14
C GLN A 43 21.26 9.09 3.37
N PRO A 44 22.09 9.23 4.42
CA PRO A 44 21.77 10.12 5.53
C PRO A 44 21.49 11.54 5.01
N GLY A 45 20.34 12.11 5.39
CA GLY A 45 19.92 13.45 4.95
C GLY A 45 18.86 13.45 3.84
N ASP A 46 18.54 12.30 3.24
CA ASP A 46 17.38 12.18 2.36
C ASP A 46 16.09 12.59 3.10
N PRO A 47 15.08 13.17 2.41
CA PRO A 47 13.83 13.66 3.00
C PRO A 47 12.88 12.51 3.39
N MET A 48 13.38 11.52 4.14
CA MET A 48 12.65 10.32 4.55
C MET A 48 11.46 10.64 5.45
N GLY A 49 11.50 11.75 6.21
CA GLY A 49 10.36 12.18 7.02
C GLY A 49 9.10 12.44 6.20
N ALA A 50 9.22 13.10 5.04
CA ALA A 50 8.10 13.34 4.14
C ALA A 50 7.62 12.04 3.46
N ALA A 51 8.56 11.16 3.09
CA ALA A 51 8.24 9.86 2.49
C ALA A 51 7.48 8.95 3.47
N PHE A 52 7.96 8.79 4.70
CA PHE A 52 7.28 7.98 5.72
C PHE A 52 5.97 8.63 6.19
N GLY A 53 5.94 9.96 6.34
CA GLY A 53 4.72 10.67 6.71
C GLY A 53 3.60 10.48 5.68
N SER A 54 3.91 10.66 4.40
CA SER A 54 2.94 10.41 3.32
C SER A 54 2.54 8.94 3.21
N LEU A 55 3.46 7.99 3.45
CA LEU A 55 3.15 6.57 3.49
C LEU A 55 2.14 6.23 4.60
N VAL A 56 2.37 6.72 5.82
CA VAL A 56 1.47 6.48 6.96
C VAL A 56 0.08 7.04 6.66
N VAL A 57 0.00 8.29 6.22
CA VAL A 57 -1.28 8.93 5.85
C VAL A 57 -1.97 8.14 4.72
N GLY A 58 -1.22 7.75 3.69
CA GLY A 58 -1.74 6.96 2.58
C GLY A 58 -2.32 5.61 3.02
N LEU A 59 -1.62 4.86 3.88
CA LEU A 59 -2.10 3.57 4.39
C LEU A 59 -3.32 3.70 5.29
N VAL A 60 -3.39 4.74 6.13
CA VAL A 60 -4.58 5.02 6.94
C VAL A 60 -5.77 5.32 6.03
N LEU A 61 -5.61 6.23 5.06
CA LEU A 61 -6.68 6.58 4.12
C LEU A 61 -7.13 5.37 3.31
N TYR A 62 -6.19 4.54 2.86
CA TYR A 62 -6.52 3.31 2.13
C TYR A 62 -7.28 2.33 3.01
N SER A 63 -6.89 2.15 4.27
CA SER A 63 -7.60 1.27 5.19
C SER A 63 -9.00 1.79 5.52
N VAL A 64 -9.17 3.10 5.70
CA VAL A 64 -10.49 3.73 5.86
C VAL A 64 -11.35 3.52 4.62
N PHE A 65 -10.78 3.70 3.42
CA PHE A 65 -11.48 3.45 2.16
C PHE A 65 -11.97 2.00 2.07
N VAL A 66 -11.11 1.02 2.37
CA VAL A 66 -11.47 -0.42 2.41
C VAL A 66 -12.60 -0.65 3.41
N GLY A 67 -12.48 -0.14 4.65
CA GLY A 67 -13.49 -0.33 5.69
C GLY A 67 -14.84 0.28 5.34
N VAL A 68 -14.86 1.48 4.74
CA VAL A 68 -16.10 2.12 4.26
C VAL A 68 -16.73 1.29 3.15
N MET A 69 -15.96 0.82 2.18
CA MET A 69 -16.50 0.03 1.07
C MET A 69 -17.07 -1.32 1.54
N VAL A 70 -16.41 -1.98 2.49
CA VAL A 70 -16.90 -3.23 3.08
C VAL A 70 -18.17 -2.99 3.89
N ALA A 71 -18.23 -1.96 4.74
CA ALA A 71 -19.43 -1.61 5.53
C ALA A 71 -20.67 -1.30 4.65
N ARG A 72 -20.46 -0.98 3.37
CA ARG A 72 -21.52 -0.70 2.39
C ARG A 72 -21.83 -1.88 1.46
N GLY A 73 -21.19 -3.04 1.66
CA GLY A 73 -21.36 -4.20 0.78
C GLY A 73 -20.81 -3.99 -0.63
N MET A 74 -19.90 -3.03 -0.82
CA MET A 74 -19.37 -2.62 -2.13
C MET A 74 -18.01 -3.29 -2.45
N THR A 75 -17.88 -4.59 -2.16
CA THR A 75 -16.61 -5.33 -2.35
C THR A 75 -16.19 -5.41 -3.82
N GLY A 76 -17.14 -5.52 -4.75
CA GLY A 76 -16.85 -5.49 -6.20
C GLY A 76 -16.20 -4.17 -6.64
N PRO A 77 -16.86 -3.02 -6.44
CA PRO A 77 -16.27 -1.71 -6.70
C PRO A 77 -14.96 -1.44 -5.95
N LEU A 78 -14.81 -1.96 -4.72
CA LEU A 78 -13.55 -1.88 -3.97
C LEU A 78 -12.41 -2.56 -4.73
N ILE A 79 -12.59 -3.82 -5.16
CA ILE A 79 -11.57 -4.58 -5.90
C ILE A 79 -11.20 -3.85 -7.20
N LEU A 80 -12.19 -3.35 -7.93
CA LEU A 80 -11.94 -2.55 -9.14
C LEU A 80 -11.12 -1.29 -8.84
N GLY A 81 -11.45 -0.57 -7.77
CA GLY A 81 -10.73 0.63 -7.33
C GLY A 81 -9.28 0.34 -6.95
N VAL A 82 -9.04 -0.76 -6.23
CA VAL A 82 -7.67 -1.21 -5.88
C VAL A 82 -6.86 -1.51 -7.14
N ILE A 83 -7.43 -2.25 -8.09
CA ILE A 83 -6.79 -2.54 -9.38
C ILE A 83 -6.48 -1.23 -10.12
N ALA A 84 -7.42 -0.29 -10.15
CA ALA A 84 -7.21 1.01 -10.78
C ALA A 84 -6.05 1.78 -10.15
N PHE A 85 -5.97 1.84 -8.82
CA PHE A 85 -4.86 2.49 -8.11
C PHE A 85 -3.51 1.82 -8.41
N ILE A 86 -3.46 0.49 -8.42
CA ILE A 86 -2.25 -0.27 -8.77
C ILE A 86 -1.79 0.06 -10.20
N VAL A 87 -2.71 0.05 -11.17
CA VAL A 87 -2.39 0.34 -12.58
C VAL A 87 -1.90 1.78 -12.74
N MET A 88 -2.54 2.74 -12.05
CA MET A 88 -2.13 4.15 -12.07
C MET A 88 -0.76 4.35 -11.41
N GLY A 89 -0.50 3.69 -10.29
CA GLY A 89 0.81 3.71 -9.62
C GLY A 89 1.92 3.14 -10.50
N TYR A 90 1.66 1.98 -11.13
CA TYR A 90 2.57 1.37 -12.09
C TYR A 90 2.86 2.29 -13.29
N SER A 91 1.81 2.93 -13.84
CA SER A 91 1.92 3.89 -14.95
C SER A 91 2.78 5.09 -14.57
N ASN A 92 2.53 5.70 -13.41
CA ASN A 92 3.32 6.82 -12.91
C ASN A 92 4.81 6.46 -12.76
N ASN A 93 5.09 5.26 -12.25
CA ASN A 93 6.46 4.77 -12.14
C ASN A 93 7.10 4.48 -13.51
N ALA A 94 6.31 4.09 -14.51
CA ALA A 94 6.77 3.93 -15.89
C ALA A 94 7.11 5.28 -16.54
N PHE A 95 6.31 6.32 -16.33
CA PHE A 95 6.63 7.68 -16.81
C PHE A 95 7.91 8.23 -16.18
N LYS A 96 8.19 7.87 -14.91
CA LYS A 96 9.46 8.17 -14.23
C LYS A 96 10.63 7.31 -14.70
N LYS A 97 10.41 6.40 -15.66
CA LYS A 97 11.41 5.48 -16.23
C LYS A 97 12.05 4.54 -15.19
N LEU A 98 11.33 4.21 -14.12
CA LEU A 98 11.79 3.19 -13.17
C LEU A 98 11.85 1.82 -13.86
N GLY A 99 12.82 0.99 -13.47
CA GLY A 99 12.99 -0.35 -14.03
C GLY A 99 11.76 -1.25 -13.82
N PRO A 100 11.62 -2.33 -14.61
CA PRO A 100 10.45 -3.21 -14.55
C PRO A 100 10.26 -3.87 -13.18
N ALA A 101 11.33 -4.27 -12.50
CA ALA A 101 11.22 -4.96 -11.22
C ALA A 101 10.69 -4.01 -10.13
N SER A 102 11.21 -2.78 -10.04
CA SER A 102 10.74 -1.79 -9.06
C SER A 102 9.27 -1.43 -9.27
N ARG A 103 8.83 -1.29 -10.53
CA ARG A 103 7.42 -1.05 -10.86
C ARG A 103 6.50 -2.18 -10.40
N ALA A 104 6.90 -3.43 -10.66
CA ALA A 104 6.14 -4.61 -10.25
C ALA A 104 6.10 -4.77 -8.73
N ILE A 105 7.23 -4.50 -8.04
CA ILE A 105 7.33 -4.55 -6.58
C ILE A 105 6.43 -3.47 -5.94
N ASP A 106 6.43 -2.23 -6.46
CA ASP A 106 5.55 -1.17 -5.95
C ASP A 106 4.06 -1.53 -6.13
N ALA A 107 3.69 -2.01 -7.31
CA ALA A 107 2.34 -2.51 -7.57
C ALA A 107 1.95 -3.66 -6.63
N GLY A 108 2.85 -4.61 -6.41
CA GLY A 108 2.68 -5.73 -5.50
C GLY A 108 2.47 -5.30 -4.06
N SER A 109 3.17 -4.26 -3.60
CA SER A 109 3.03 -3.74 -2.24
C SER A 109 1.62 -3.16 -1.99
N TRP A 110 1.03 -2.48 -2.97
CA TRP A 110 -0.32 -1.92 -2.88
C TRP A 110 -1.38 -3.01 -2.91
N ALA A 111 -1.17 -4.04 -3.75
CA ALA A 111 -2.03 -5.22 -3.79
C ALA A 111 -2.01 -5.98 -2.45
N ALA A 112 -0.83 -6.27 -1.92
CA ALA A 112 -0.67 -6.96 -0.64
C ALA A 112 -1.29 -6.18 0.51
N SER A 113 -1.13 -4.85 0.55
CA SER A 113 -1.77 -3.99 1.55
C SER A 113 -3.29 -4.07 1.46
N GLY A 114 -3.87 -4.00 0.25
CA GLY A 114 -5.31 -4.16 0.05
C GLY A 114 -5.85 -5.50 0.54
N VAL A 115 -5.11 -6.59 0.26
CA VAL A 115 -5.46 -7.94 0.76
C VAL A 115 -5.41 -7.99 2.29
N LEU A 116 -4.35 -7.47 2.92
CA LEU A 116 -4.23 -7.45 4.38
C LEU A 116 -5.37 -6.65 5.04
N MET A 117 -5.76 -5.52 4.44
CA MET A 117 -6.88 -4.72 4.93
C MET A 117 -8.22 -5.45 4.78
N LEU A 118 -8.45 -6.14 3.65
CA LEU A 118 -9.63 -6.97 3.45
C LEU A 118 -9.69 -8.14 4.45
N LEU A 119 -8.56 -8.81 4.69
CA LEU A 119 -8.47 -9.87 5.69
C LEU A 119 -8.79 -9.35 7.09
N ALA A 120 -8.31 -8.16 7.45
CA ALA A 120 -8.64 -7.53 8.74
C ALA A 120 -10.15 -7.28 8.89
N GLN A 121 -10.84 -6.87 7.81
CA GLN A 121 -12.31 -6.71 7.80
C GLN A 121 -13.06 -8.05 7.87
N GLY A 122 -12.46 -9.13 7.35
CA GLY A 122 -13.07 -10.47 7.43
C GLY A 122 -12.89 -11.16 8.79
N LEU A 123 -11.87 -10.76 9.55
CA LEU A 123 -11.54 -11.34 10.86
C LEU A 123 -12.30 -10.70 12.03
N LEU A 124 -12.74 -9.45 11.89
CA LEU A 124 -13.34 -8.62 12.95
C LEU A 124 -14.69 -8.05 12.51
#